data_AF-A0A927RVJ9-F1
#
_entry.id   AF-A0A927RVJ9-F1
#
_cell.length_a   1.000
_cell.length_b   1.000
_cell.length_c   1.000
_cell.angle_alpha   90.00
_cell.angle_beta   90.00
_cell.angle_gamma   90.00
#
_symmetry.space_group_name_H-M   'P 1'
#
loop_
_entity.id
_entity.type
_entity.pdbx_description
1 polymer ?
#
loop_
_entity_poly.entity_id
_entity_poly.type
_entity_poly.pdbx_seq_one_letter_code
_entity_poly.pdbx_strand_id
1 'polypeptide(L)'
;MTIIRGATTIEKDCKEEISSAVKNLLDEIFSLNKLAKNEVKGLLFSLTTDIHAYHPAKAARECGYDFAPLFAAIEPEIIGGLQLCIRLMLFTELENDRNVKHVYQKGAKVLRKDISEIFNIALDGPAGSGKSTVAKSLAKDYNILYLDTGAMYRACALKALRLGVDTKDGEAVKAILPELDVKVEYKDGAQRTLLGEEDVSQKIRENAVSMAASNISAHPVIRVKMVEMQREIAKKMSCVLDGRDIGSTVLPDAKFKFFITADSKVRAERRYKELLARGEEVDFEKLHAEIVARDKQDSEREFSPLVCAKDAIVIDTSTMDVAEVLAAIKGHIQSKI
;
A
#
# COMPACT_ATOMS: atom_id res chain seq x y z
N MET A 1 35.34 -1.74 -13.20
CA MET A 1 34.13 -1.77 -14.03
C MET A 1 32.92 -1.52 -13.15
N THR A 2 32.18 -0.46 -13.44
CA THR A 2 31.01 0.01 -12.71
C THR A 2 29.75 -0.25 -13.53
N ILE A 3 28.64 -0.55 -12.88
CA ILE A 3 27.37 -0.87 -13.55
C ILE A 3 26.34 0.22 -13.20
N ILE A 4 25.71 0.79 -14.22
CA ILE A 4 24.57 1.68 -14.07
C ILE A 4 23.31 0.94 -14.51
N ARG A 5 22.32 0.87 -13.61
CA ARG A 5 21.03 0.23 -13.88
C ARG A 5 20.03 1.27 -14.37
N GLY A 6 19.24 0.87 -15.37
CA GLY A 6 18.19 1.65 -15.98
C GLY A 6 16.92 0.82 -16.13
N ALA A 7 15.73 1.41 -15.97
CA ALA A 7 14.49 0.78 -16.42
C ALA A 7 13.41 1.81 -16.74
N THR A 8 12.51 1.47 -17.66
CA THR A 8 11.35 2.28 -18.06
C THR A 8 10.21 1.36 -18.50
N THR A 9 8.98 1.88 -18.52
CA THR A 9 7.82 1.19 -19.10
C THR A 9 7.30 1.92 -20.32
N ILE A 10 6.64 1.20 -21.22
CA ILE A 10 5.91 1.77 -22.35
C ILE A 10 4.41 1.61 -22.14
N GLU A 11 3.61 2.51 -22.69
CA GLU A 11 2.14 2.41 -22.63
C GLU A 11 1.58 1.50 -23.73
N LYS A 12 2.28 1.41 -24.86
CA LYS A 12 1.87 0.64 -26.02
C LYS A 12 3.09 0.01 -26.69
N ASP A 13 2.95 -1.25 -27.10
CA ASP A 13 3.95 -1.96 -27.90
C ASP A 13 3.96 -1.44 -29.35
N CYS A 14 4.65 -0.32 -29.60
CA CYS A 14 4.92 0.20 -30.93
C CYS A 14 6.33 0.81 -31.03
N LYS A 15 6.84 0.92 -32.26
CA LYS A 15 8.21 1.37 -32.53
C LYS A 15 8.49 2.76 -31.95
N GLU A 16 7.56 3.68 -32.10
CA GLU A 16 7.70 5.08 -31.69
C GLU A 16 7.85 5.19 -30.17
N GLU A 17 7.00 4.48 -29.42
CA GLU A 17 7.01 4.49 -27.97
C GLU A 17 8.27 3.80 -27.41
N ILE A 18 8.66 2.65 -27.97
CA ILE A 18 9.90 1.95 -27.58
C ILE A 18 11.12 2.83 -27.85
N SER A 19 11.19 3.47 -29.02
CA SER A 19 12.31 4.32 -29.40
C SER A 19 12.43 5.55 -28.50
N SER A 20 11.30 6.21 -28.22
CA SER A 20 11.23 7.33 -27.30
C SER A 20 11.65 6.93 -25.88
N ALA A 21 11.14 5.81 -25.37
CA ALA A 21 11.45 5.32 -24.03
C ALA A 21 12.93 4.96 -23.87
N VAL A 22 13.54 4.27 -24.84
CA VAL A 22 14.98 3.95 -24.83
C VAL A 22 15.82 5.23 -24.88
N LYS A 23 15.48 6.17 -25.77
CA LYS A 23 16.20 7.45 -25.88
C LYS A 23 16.17 8.22 -24.57
N ASN A 24 14.98 8.42 -24.00
CA ASN A 24 14.80 9.18 -22.77
C ASN A 24 15.54 8.52 -21.59
N LEU A 25 15.50 7.19 -21.50
CA LEU A 25 16.23 6.45 -20.47
C LEU A 25 17.74 6.65 -20.58
N LEU A 26 18.30 6.53 -21.79
CA LEU A 26 19.74 6.71 -22.02
C LEU A 26 20.18 8.16 -21.82
N ASP A 27 19.44 9.12 -22.37
CA ASP A 27 19.76 10.56 -22.24
C ASP A 27 19.80 10.97 -20.75
N GLU A 28 18.85 10.50 -19.94
CA GLU A 28 18.83 10.76 -18.50
C GLU A 28 20.00 10.09 -17.77
N ILE A 29 20.32 8.82 -18.09
CA ILE A 29 21.47 8.11 -17.50
C ILE A 29 22.77 8.86 -17.80
N PHE A 30 22.98 9.27 -19.05
CA PHE A 30 24.18 10.00 -19.46
C PHE A 30 24.28 11.35 -18.79
N SER A 31 23.16 12.08 -18.73
CA SER A 31 23.08 13.40 -18.08
C SER A 31 23.38 13.32 -16.58
N LEU A 32 22.70 12.46 -15.83
CA LEU A 32 22.83 12.36 -14.37
C LEU A 32 24.21 11.85 -13.92
N ASN A 33 24.84 11.00 -14.74
CA ASN A 33 26.15 10.42 -14.42
C ASN A 33 27.30 11.16 -15.10
N LYS A 34 27.01 12.18 -15.92
CA LYS A 34 27.99 12.92 -16.74
C LYS A 34 28.90 11.98 -17.53
N LEU A 35 28.30 10.97 -18.15
CA LEU A 35 29.05 9.92 -18.88
C LEU A 35 29.58 10.45 -20.21
N ALA A 36 30.85 10.15 -20.48
CA ALA A 36 31.44 10.27 -21.80
C ALA A 36 31.31 8.95 -22.58
N LYS A 37 31.20 9.04 -23.90
CA LYS A 37 30.98 7.85 -24.77
C LYS A 37 32.09 6.79 -24.63
N ASN A 38 33.34 7.22 -24.44
CA ASN A 38 34.51 6.35 -24.26
C ASN A 38 34.54 5.62 -22.90
N GLU A 39 33.79 6.09 -21.91
CA GLU A 39 33.67 5.42 -20.60
C GLU A 39 32.76 4.19 -20.69
N VAL A 40 31.97 4.01 -21.75
CA VAL A 40 30.97 2.94 -21.88
C VAL A 40 31.55 1.72 -22.58
N LYS A 41 31.41 0.54 -21.97
CA LYS A 41 31.93 -0.74 -22.46
C LYS A 41 30.86 -1.63 -23.08
N GLY A 42 29.59 -1.39 -22.77
CA GLY A 42 28.48 -2.11 -23.38
C GLY A 42 27.16 -1.80 -22.70
N LEU A 43 26.07 -2.05 -23.43
CA LEU A 43 24.70 -1.93 -22.92
C LEU A 43 24.00 -3.27 -23.12
N LEU A 44 23.45 -3.80 -22.05
CA LEU A 44 22.61 -4.99 -22.05
C LEU A 44 21.18 -4.58 -21.69
N PHE A 45 20.28 -4.71 -22.66
CA PHE A 45 18.86 -4.52 -22.45
C PHE A 45 18.19 -5.85 -22.07
N SER A 46 17.12 -5.77 -21.29
CA SER A 46 16.15 -6.84 -21.20
C SER A 46 14.74 -6.29 -21.35
N LEU A 47 13.83 -7.10 -21.88
CA LEU A 47 12.45 -6.71 -22.13
C LEU A 47 11.51 -7.83 -21.71
N THR A 48 10.33 -7.45 -21.23
CA THR A 48 9.27 -8.39 -20.90
C THR A 48 8.69 -9.05 -22.15
N THR A 49 8.06 -10.22 -21.97
CA THR A 49 7.54 -11.04 -23.07
C THR A 49 6.41 -10.40 -23.85
N ASP A 50 5.83 -9.31 -23.36
CA ASP A 50 4.73 -8.55 -23.95
C ASP A 50 5.20 -7.37 -24.83
N ILE A 51 6.51 -7.27 -25.13
CA ILE A 51 7.08 -6.30 -26.08
C ILE A 51 7.59 -7.04 -27.33
N HIS A 52 7.04 -6.71 -28.49
CA HIS A 52 7.36 -7.36 -29.76
C HIS A 52 7.62 -6.39 -30.91
N ALA A 53 7.07 -5.18 -30.85
CA ALA A 53 7.04 -4.28 -31.99
C ALA A 53 8.42 -3.73 -32.37
N TYR A 54 9.36 -3.66 -31.42
CA TYR A 54 10.70 -3.15 -31.69
C TYR A 54 11.77 -3.61 -30.70
N HIS A 55 13.02 -3.70 -31.19
CA HIS A 55 14.15 -4.18 -30.39
C HIS A 55 14.88 -3.00 -29.70
N PRO A 56 14.98 -2.96 -28.35
CA PRO A 56 15.60 -1.85 -27.62
C PRO A 56 17.04 -1.54 -28.03
N ALA A 57 17.87 -2.57 -28.30
CA ALA A 57 19.23 -2.34 -28.79
C ALA A 57 19.26 -1.67 -30.19
N LYS A 58 18.25 -1.90 -31.04
CA LYS A 58 18.14 -1.23 -32.34
C LYS A 58 17.73 0.22 -32.14
N ALA A 59 16.75 0.49 -31.27
CA ALA A 59 16.36 1.83 -30.87
C ALA A 59 17.55 2.64 -30.32
N ALA A 60 18.35 2.06 -29.43
CA ALA A 60 19.55 2.71 -28.89
C ALA A 60 20.54 3.10 -29.99
N ARG A 61 20.80 2.19 -30.95
CA ARG A 61 21.67 2.46 -32.11
C ARG A 61 21.15 3.63 -32.95
N GLU A 62 19.86 3.63 -33.27
CA GLU A 62 19.22 4.70 -34.05
C GLU A 62 19.20 6.05 -33.30
N CYS A 63 19.31 6.05 -31.98
CA CYS A 63 19.42 7.25 -31.15
C CYS A 63 20.86 7.74 -30.93
N GLY A 64 21.86 7.18 -31.62
CA GLY A 64 23.26 7.64 -31.55
C GLY A 64 24.09 6.99 -30.44
N TYR A 65 23.62 5.85 -29.91
CA TYR A 65 24.34 5.00 -28.95
C TYR A 65 25.03 3.80 -29.62
N ASP A 66 25.49 3.97 -30.85
CA ASP A 66 26.11 2.96 -31.70
C ASP A 66 27.61 2.73 -31.43
N PHE A 67 28.19 3.52 -30.52
CA PHE A 67 29.62 3.52 -30.17
C PHE A 67 30.04 2.40 -29.21
N ALA A 68 29.11 1.61 -28.69
CA ALA A 68 29.38 0.49 -27.78
C ALA A 68 28.63 -0.79 -28.21
N PRO A 69 29.07 -1.99 -27.80
CA PRO A 69 28.31 -3.21 -27.98
C PRO A 69 26.92 -3.11 -27.34
N LEU A 70 25.88 -3.46 -28.11
CA LEU A 70 24.48 -3.43 -27.68
C LEU A 70 23.90 -4.84 -27.76
N PHE A 71 23.38 -5.33 -26.64
CA PHE A 71 22.71 -6.62 -26.54
C PHE A 71 21.29 -6.42 -26.02
N ALA A 72 20.34 -7.27 -26.43
CA ALA A 72 19.08 -7.38 -25.70
C ALA A 72 18.67 -8.84 -25.55
N ALA A 73 17.94 -9.13 -24.47
CA ALA A 73 17.35 -10.44 -24.20
C ALA A 73 15.89 -10.30 -23.78
N ILE A 74 15.08 -11.29 -24.10
CA ILE A 74 13.71 -11.38 -23.60
C ILE A 74 13.75 -12.06 -22.22
N GLU A 75 13.03 -11.49 -21.27
CA GLU A 75 12.87 -12.04 -19.93
C GLU A 75 11.86 -13.18 -19.91
N PRO A 76 11.97 -14.13 -18.97
CA PRO A 76 10.89 -15.10 -18.77
C PRO A 76 9.62 -14.38 -18.31
N GLU A 77 8.46 -14.91 -18.71
CA GLU A 77 7.17 -14.41 -18.25
C GLU A 77 6.97 -14.74 -16.77
N ILE A 78 6.67 -13.72 -15.95
CA ILE A 78 6.45 -13.86 -14.52
C ILE A 78 5.04 -13.35 -14.19
N ILE A 79 4.22 -14.20 -13.56
CA ILE A 79 2.89 -13.83 -13.09
C ILE A 79 3.01 -12.70 -12.07
N GLY A 80 2.31 -11.59 -12.32
CA GLY A 80 2.38 -10.37 -11.48
C GLY A 80 3.63 -9.52 -11.71
N GLY A 81 4.46 -9.86 -12.71
CA GLY A 81 5.58 -9.03 -13.14
C GLY A 81 5.12 -7.71 -13.73
N LEU A 82 6.00 -6.70 -13.66
CA LEU A 82 5.77 -5.41 -14.30
C LEU A 82 5.73 -5.60 -15.82
N GLN A 83 4.58 -5.29 -16.43
CA GLN A 83 4.34 -5.40 -17.87
C GLN A 83 5.00 -4.27 -18.66
N LEU A 84 5.19 -4.52 -19.97
CA LEU A 84 5.69 -3.53 -20.94
C LEU A 84 6.94 -2.81 -20.45
N CYS A 85 7.88 -3.55 -19.86
CA CYS A 85 9.05 -3.01 -19.19
C CYS A 85 10.33 -3.28 -19.98
N ILE A 86 11.15 -2.24 -20.16
CA ILE A 86 12.50 -2.30 -20.74
C ILE A 86 13.49 -1.99 -19.62
N ARG A 87 14.45 -2.88 -19.39
CA ARG A 87 15.54 -2.71 -18.42
C ARG A 87 16.87 -2.60 -19.16
N LEU A 88 17.84 -1.99 -18.48
CA LEU A 88 19.17 -1.73 -18.99
C LEU A 88 20.21 -1.96 -17.88
N MET A 89 21.27 -2.69 -18.21
CA MET A 89 22.55 -2.63 -17.53
C MET A 89 23.57 -1.98 -18.46
N LEU A 90 24.06 -0.80 -18.07
CA LEU A 90 25.14 -0.10 -18.75
C LEU A 90 26.45 -0.39 -18.01
N PHE A 91 27.40 -0.99 -18.72
CA PHE A 91 28.74 -1.29 -18.22
C PHE A 91 29.67 -0.13 -18.55
N THR A 92 30.33 0.42 -17.54
CA THR A 92 31.21 1.57 -17.69
C THR A 92 32.51 1.43 -16.91
N GLU A 93 33.55 2.10 -17.38
CA GLU A 93 34.83 2.28 -16.69
C GLU A 93 34.99 3.77 -16.39
N LEU A 94 34.78 4.13 -15.13
CA LEU A 94 34.85 5.51 -14.66
C LEU A 94 36.27 5.79 -14.17
N GLU A 95 36.85 6.91 -14.58
CA GLU A 95 38.21 7.31 -14.17
C GLU A 95 38.30 7.70 -12.69
N ASN A 96 37.16 7.91 -12.02
CA ASN A 96 37.08 8.31 -10.61
C ASN A 96 35.94 7.58 -9.89
N ASP A 97 36.01 7.55 -8.56
CA ASP A 97 34.93 7.03 -7.70
C ASP A 97 33.75 8.01 -7.68
N ARG A 98 32.98 8.05 -8.78
CA ARG A 98 31.78 8.88 -8.92
C ARG A 98 30.59 8.14 -8.30
N ASN A 99 29.79 8.86 -7.51
CA ASN A 99 28.55 8.30 -6.99
C ASN A 99 27.54 8.09 -8.14
N VAL A 100 27.33 6.83 -8.51
CA VAL A 100 26.50 6.44 -9.65
C VAL A 100 25.02 6.66 -9.35
N LYS A 101 24.31 7.26 -10.31
CA LYS A 101 22.86 7.41 -10.31
C LYS A 101 22.23 6.40 -11.25
N HIS A 102 21.45 5.50 -10.68
CA HIS A 102 20.60 4.59 -11.45
C HIS A 102 19.28 5.29 -11.81
N VAL A 103 18.69 4.95 -12.97
CA VAL A 103 17.53 5.67 -13.52
C VAL A 103 16.35 4.73 -13.67
N TYR A 104 15.20 5.10 -13.10
CA TYR A 104 13.97 4.31 -13.18
C TYR A 104 12.82 5.26 -13.50
N GLN A 105 12.23 5.09 -14.68
CA GLN A 105 11.20 5.98 -15.23
C GLN A 105 9.83 5.31 -15.21
N LYS A 106 8.77 6.12 -15.22
CA LYS A 106 7.37 5.66 -15.35
C LYS A 106 7.06 4.52 -14.36
N GLY A 107 6.39 3.46 -14.82
CA GLY A 107 6.03 2.30 -14.00
C GLY A 107 7.23 1.51 -13.45
N ALA A 108 8.43 1.66 -14.01
CA ALA A 108 9.63 0.97 -13.54
C ALA A 108 10.20 1.52 -12.23
N LYS A 109 9.73 2.68 -11.74
CA LYS A 109 10.10 3.21 -10.41
C LYS A 109 9.85 2.21 -9.28
N VAL A 110 8.82 1.36 -9.41
CA VAL A 110 8.46 0.33 -8.42
C VAL A 110 9.56 -0.74 -8.25
N LEU A 111 10.48 -0.88 -9.21
CA LEU A 111 11.59 -1.84 -9.15
C LEU A 111 12.69 -1.43 -8.16
N ARG A 112 12.71 -0.18 -7.69
CA ARG A 112 13.66 0.32 -6.67
C ARG A 112 12.92 0.82 -5.44
N LYS A 113 12.67 -0.09 -4.50
CA LYS A 113 12.06 0.24 -3.20
C LYS A 113 12.85 1.26 -2.38
N ASP A 114 14.14 1.37 -2.63
CA ASP A 114 15.10 2.26 -1.96
C ASP A 114 15.22 3.65 -2.60
N ILE A 115 14.58 3.89 -3.76
CA ILE A 115 14.48 5.22 -4.40
C ILE A 115 13.01 5.61 -4.64
N SER A 116 12.07 4.67 -4.64
CA SER A 116 10.64 4.96 -4.75
C SER A 116 10.20 5.86 -3.60
N GLU A 117 9.58 7.00 -3.92
CA GLU A 117 8.94 7.86 -2.92
C GLU A 117 8.03 7.02 -2.03
N ILE A 118 8.11 7.26 -0.71
CA ILE A 118 7.15 6.69 0.23
C ILE A 118 5.76 7.16 -0.19
N PHE A 119 4.90 6.22 -0.54
CA PHE A 119 3.51 6.51 -0.88
C PHE A 119 2.58 5.72 0.03
N ASN A 120 1.52 6.39 0.46
CA ASN A 120 0.55 5.82 1.37
C ASN A 120 -0.80 5.71 0.67
N ILE A 121 -1.44 4.56 0.83
CA ILE A 121 -2.79 4.28 0.35
C ILE A 121 -3.72 4.31 1.56
N ALA A 122 -4.63 5.27 1.61
CA ALA A 122 -5.67 5.35 2.61
C ALA A 122 -6.91 4.57 2.16
N LEU A 123 -7.32 3.58 2.95
CA LEU A 123 -8.55 2.80 2.75
C LEU A 123 -9.50 3.02 3.91
N ASP A 124 -10.56 3.79 3.65
CA ASP A 124 -11.62 4.08 4.62
C ASP A 124 -12.92 3.38 4.25
N GLY A 125 -13.82 3.24 5.23
CA GLY A 125 -15.15 2.70 5.01
C GLY A 125 -15.66 1.82 6.16
N PRO A 126 -16.95 1.46 6.15
CA PRO A 126 -17.63 0.80 7.26
C PRO A 126 -17.11 -0.63 7.51
N ALA A 127 -17.41 -1.20 8.68
CA ALA A 127 -17.02 -2.59 8.98
C ALA A 127 -17.67 -3.57 8.01
N GLY A 128 -16.94 -4.61 7.57
CA GLY A 128 -17.46 -5.63 6.66
C GLY A 128 -17.48 -5.26 5.17
N SER A 129 -17.03 -4.06 4.77
CA SER A 129 -16.98 -3.64 3.35
C SER A 129 -15.89 -4.30 2.50
N GLY A 130 -15.10 -5.24 3.05
CA GLY A 130 -14.02 -5.92 2.31
C GLY A 130 -12.67 -5.20 2.30
N LYS A 131 -12.56 -4.01 2.91
CA LYS A 131 -11.31 -3.22 3.02
C LYS A 131 -10.09 -4.04 3.41
N SER A 132 -10.15 -4.78 4.52
CA SER A 132 -8.98 -5.50 5.04
C SER A 132 -8.48 -6.57 4.07
N THR A 133 -9.37 -7.19 3.31
CA THR A 133 -8.99 -8.16 2.25
C THR A 133 -8.28 -7.43 1.11
N VAL A 134 -8.87 -6.34 0.62
CA VAL A 134 -8.29 -5.50 -0.44
C VAL A 134 -6.95 -4.92 -0.01
N ALA A 135 -6.86 -4.43 1.23
CA ALA A 135 -5.67 -3.82 1.80
C ALA A 135 -4.49 -4.78 1.86
N LYS A 136 -4.72 -6.01 2.32
CA LYS A 136 -3.71 -7.07 2.35
C LYS A 136 -3.22 -7.44 0.95
N SER A 137 -4.14 -7.56 0.00
CA SER A 137 -3.77 -7.87 -1.38
C SER A 137 -2.97 -6.73 -2.02
N LEU A 138 -3.38 -5.48 -1.86
CA LEU A 138 -2.62 -4.32 -2.34
C LEU A 138 -1.23 -4.25 -1.71
N ALA A 139 -1.14 -4.42 -0.39
CA ALA A 139 0.14 -4.43 0.32
C ALA A 139 1.07 -5.52 -0.21
N LYS A 140 0.55 -6.73 -0.45
CA LYS A 140 1.31 -7.83 -1.06
C LYS A 140 1.77 -7.49 -2.47
N ASP A 141 0.87 -6.98 -3.31
CA ASP A 141 1.14 -6.73 -4.74
C ASP A 141 2.15 -5.59 -4.95
N TYR A 142 2.03 -4.51 -4.17
CA TYR A 142 2.99 -3.41 -4.18
C TYR A 142 4.22 -3.68 -3.30
N ASN A 143 4.21 -4.78 -2.54
CA ASN A 143 5.20 -5.13 -1.52
C ASN A 143 5.52 -3.95 -0.60
N ILE A 144 4.44 -3.40 -0.04
CA ILE A 144 4.42 -2.31 0.94
C ILE A 144 3.72 -2.80 2.20
N LEU A 145 3.77 -2.02 3.26
CA LEU A 145 3.19 -2.44 4.52
C LEU A 145 1.65 -2.49 4.47
N TYR A 146 1.03 -3.51 5.07
CA TYR A 146 -0.38 -3.44 5.51
C TYR A 146 -0.46 -3.02 6.98
N LEU A 147 -1.13 -1.88 7.26
CA LEU A 147 -1.39 -1.40 8.62
C LEU A 147 -2.90 -1.45 8.93
N ASP A 148 -3.31 -2.43 9.73
CA ASP A 148 -4.64 -2.50 10.37
C ASP A 148 -4.66 -1.52 11.55
N THR A 149 -5.13 -0.31 11.30
CA THR A 149 -5.22 0.72 12.35
C THR A 149 -6.21 0.32 13.45
N GLY A 150 -7.24 -0.46 13.11
CA GLY A 150 -8.22 -0.99 14.05
C GLY A 150 -7.59 -1.94 15.08
N ALA A 151 -6.52 -2.66 14.72
CA ALA A 151 -5.80 -3.53 15.65
C ALA A 151 -5.15 -2.73 16.79
N MET A 152 -4.70 -1.50 16.53
CA MET A 152 -4.10 -0.63 17.54
C MET A 152 -5.13 -0.20 18.58
N TYR A 153 -6.33 0.22 18.13
CA TYR A 153 -7.45 0.53 19.02
C TYR A 153 -7.90 -0.71 19.82
N ARG A 154 -7.91 -1.89 19.20
CA ARG A 154 -8.22 -3.16 19.89
C ARG A 154 -7.16 -3.55 20.91
N ALA A 155 -5.88 -3.26 20.68
CA ALA A 155 -4.83 -3.47 21.69
C ALA A 155 -5.02 -2.56 22.91
N CYS A 156 -5.38 -1.29 22.69
CA CYS A 156 -5.76 -0.37 23.77
C CYS A 156 -7.00 -0.86 24.54
N ALA A 157 -8.02 -1.34 23.82
CA ALA A 157 -9.21 -1.92 24.44
C ALA A 157 -8.91 -3.18 25.26
N LEU A 158 -8.05 -4.06 24.76
CA LEU A 158 -7.61 -5.26 25.48
C LEU A 158 -6.89 -4.88 26.79
N LYS A 159 -6.02 -3.86 26.78
CA LYS A 159 -5.37 -3.35 28.00
C LYS A 159 -6.41 -2.82 29.00
N ALA A 160 -7.37 -2.01 28.55
CA ALA A 160 -8.44 -1.49 29.41
C ALA A 160 -9.26 -2.61 30.05
N LEU A 161 -9.69 -3.60 29.26
CA LEU A 161 -10.45 -4.76 29.74
C LEU A 161 -9.67 -5.58 30.78
N ARG A 162 -8.36 -5.79 30.57
CA ARG A 162 -7.50 -6.51 31.53
C ARG A 162 -7.34 -5.78 32.86
N LEU A 163 -7.40 -4.44 32.84
CA LEU A 163 -7.33 -3.61 34.03
C LEU A 163 -8.71 -3.39 34.69
N GLY A 164 -9.79 -3.94 34.13
CA GLY A 164 -11.15 -3.72 34.62
C GLY A 164 -11.64 -2.28 34.43
N VAL A 165 -11.03 -1.52 33.51
CA VAL A 165 -11.40 -0.13 33.21
C VAL A 165 -12.67 -0.12 32.35
N ASP A 166 -13.64 0.71 32.74
CA ASP A 166 -14.80 0.96 31.88
C ASP A 166 -14.37 1.73 30.62
N THR A 167 -14.45 1.07 29.46
CA THR A 167 -14.10 1.66 28.17
C THR A 167 -14.94 2.88 27.76
N LYS A 168 -16.06 3.14 28.45
CA LYS A 168 -16.90 4.32 28.24
C LYS A 168 -16.48 5.51 29.10
N ASP A 169 -15.71 5.30 30.17
CA ASP A 169 -15.21 6.37 31.02
C ASP A 169 -13.93 6.96 30.41
N GLY A 170 -14.04 8.17 29.87
CA GLY A 170 -12.94 8.85 29.20
C GLY A 170 -11.75 9.17 30.13
N GLU A 171 -11.98 9.49 31.39
CA GLU A 171 -10.89 9.79 32.33
C GLU A 171 -10.19 8.50 32.78
N ALA A 172 -10.94 7.42 33.03
CA ALA A 172 -10.35 6.12 33.34
C ALA A 172 -9.55 5.56 32.15
N VAL A 173 -10.05 5.73 30.92
CA VAL A 173 -9.33 5.34 29.69
C VAL A 173 -8.11 6.23 29.44
N LYS A 174 -8.17 7.51 29.79
CA LYS A 174 -7.00 8.39 29.69
C LYS A 174 -5.89 7.98 30.66
N ALA A 175 -6.25 7.51 31.85
CA ALA A 175 -5.29 7.07 32.86
C ALA A 175 -4.45 5.86 32.43
N ILE A 176 -4.91 5.05 31.46
CA ILE A 176 -4.12 3.91 30.95
C ILE A 176 -3.07 4.29 29.92
N LEU A 177 -3.12 5.50 29.33
CA LEU A 177 -2.23 5.92 28.24
C LEU A 177 -0.74 5.90 28.60
N PRO A 178 -0.30 6.34 29.80
CA PRO A 178 1.12 6.30 30.15
C PRO A 178 1.70 4.88 30.19
N GLU A 179 0.87 3.87 30.46
CA GLU A 179 1.26 2.45 30.49
C GLU A 179 0.95 1.71 29.17
N LEU A 180 0.43 2.40 28.17
CA LEU A 180 0.02 1.81 26.91
C LEU A 180 1.23 1.65 25.99
N ASP A 181 1.88 0.47 26.05
CA ASP A 181 2.97 0.09 25.15
C ASP A 181 2.42 -0.75 23.98
N VAL A 182 1.81 -0.08 23.00
CA VAL A 182 1.39 -0.74 21.76
C VAL A 182 2.51 -0.65 20.73
N LYS A 183 3.04 -1.79 20.30
CA LYS A 183 4.02 -1.85 19.21
C LYS A 183 3.44 -2.59 18.02
N VAL A 184 3.86 -2.14 16.84
CA VAL A 184 3.50 -2.77 15.58
C VAL A 184 4.79 -3.30 14.97
N GLU A 185 4.90 -4.61 14.86
CA GLU A 185 6.02 -5.28 14.22
C GLU A 185 5.59 -5.88 12.88
N TYR A 186 6.53 -5.95 11.95
CA TYR A 186 6.31 -6.51 10.63
C TYR A 186 7.12 -7.78 10.49
N LYS A 187 6.41 -8.90 10.29
CA LYS A 187 7.05 -10.18 10.08
C LYS A 187 6.30 -10.94 9.00
N ASP A 188 7.06 -11.46 8.03
CA ASP A 188 6.53 -12.27 6.93
C ASP A 188 5.41 -11.57 6.13
N GLY A 189 5.51 -10.24 5.96
CA GLY A 189 4.52 -9.44 5.24
C GLY A 189 3.20 -9.20 5.99
N ALA A 190 3.14 -9.54 7.28
CA ALA A 190 1.98 -9.34 8.12
C ALA A 190 2.29 -8.45 9.34
N GLN A 191 1.27 -7.71 9.76
CA GLN A 191 1.29 -6.97 11.01
C GLN A 191 1.19 -7.92 12.21
N ARG A 192 2.12 -7.77 13.15
CA ARG A 192 2.02 -8.27 14.52
C ARG A 192 1.78 -7.10 15.46
N THR A 193 0.78 -7.22 16.31
CA THR A 193 0.44 -6.20 17.30
C THR A 193 0.89 -6.69 18.66
N LEU A 194 1.82 -5.98 19.27
CA LEU A 194 2.31 -6.28 20.61
C LEU A 194 1.70 -5.32 21.63
N LEU A 195 1.46 -5.84 22.83
CA LEU A 195 1.15 -5.06 24.02
C LEU A 195 2.23 -5.34 25.06
N GLY A 196 3.15 -4.40 25.25
CA GLY A 196 4.42 -4.64 25.94
C GLY A 196 5.33 -5.54 25.10
N GLU A 197 5.56 -6.75 25.60
CA GLU A 197 6.31 -7.82 24.90
C GLU A 197 5.39 -8.94 24.38
N GLU A 198 4.08 -8.90 24.69
CA GLU A 198 3.14 -9.96 24.34
C GLU A 198 2.55 -9.74 22.94
N ASP A 199 2.62 -10.77 22.08
CA ASP A 199 1.87 -10.79 20.82
C ASP A 199 0.37 -11.01 21.08
N VAL A 200 -0.41 -9.95 20.91
CA VAL A 200 -1.85 -9.93 21.13
C VAL A 200 -2.65 -10.06 19.84
N SER A 201 -2.01 -10.33 18.69
CA SER A 201 -2.62 -10.31 17.35
C SER A 201 -3.87 -11.19 17.20
N GLN A 202 -3.97 -12.29 17.96
CA GLN A 202 -5.15 -13.14 18.01
C GLN A 202 -6.18 -12.67 19.04
N LYS A 203 -5.74 -12.34 20.27
CA LYS A 203 -6.61 -11.88 21.37
C LYS A 203 -7.42 -10.65 20.98
N ILE A 204 -6.81 -9.72 20.23
CA ILE A 204 -7.50 -8.52 19.75
C ILE A 204 -8.57 -8.78 18.69
N ARG A 205 -8.77 -10.02 18.23
CA ARG A 205 -9.83 -10.38 17.27
C ARG A 205 -11.11 -10.89 17.92
N GLU A 206 -11.10 -11.07 19.24
CA GLU A 206 -12.27 -11.48 20.02
C GLU A 206 -13.39 -10.42 19.93
N ASN A 207 -14.65 -10.88 19.96
CA ASN A 207 -15.81 -9.99 19.82
C ASN A 207 -15.90 -8.96 20.96
N ALA A 208 -15.61 -9.38 22.20
CA ALA A 208 -15.60 -8.48 23.36
C ALA A 208 -14.59 -7.32 23.20
N VAL A 209 -13.38 -7.62 22.70
CA VAL A 209 -12.36 -6.60 22.42
C VAL A 209 -12.77 -5.69 21.28
N SER A 210 -13.41 -6.24 20.25
CA SER A 210 -13.91 -5.46 19.11
C SER A 210 -14.98 -4.44 19.50
N MET A 211 -15.90 -4.81 20.40
CA MET A 211 -16.89 -3.88 20.96
C MET A 211 -16.23 -2.81 21.82
N ALA A 212 -15.34 -3.22 22.74
CA ALA A 212 -14.61 -2.30 23.61
C ALA A 212 -13.77 -1.29 22.80
N ALA A 213 -13.18 -1.71 21.67
CA ALA A 213 -12.43 -0.82 20.79
C ALA A 213 -13.29 0.28 20.16
N SER A 214 -14.57 0.03 19.90
CA SER A 214 -15.50 1.06 19.42
C SER A 214 -15.63 2.18 20.45
N ASN A 215 -15.85 1.83 21.72
CA ASN A 215 -15.93 2.78 22.84
C ASN A 215 -14.60 3.54 23.02
N ILE A 216 -13.48 2.81 23.04
CA ILE A 216 -12.14 3.39 23.18
C ILE A 216 -11.85 4.40 22.06
N SER A 217 -12.24 4.08 20.82
CA SER A 217 -12.05 4.93 19.66
C SER A 217 -12.98 6.15 19.61
N ALA A 218 -13.92 6.29 20.54
CA ALA A 218 -14.72 7.51 20.68
C ALA A 218 -13.98 8.59 21.49
N HIS A 219 -12.98 8.22 22.29
CA HIS A 219 -12.25 9.15 23.16
C HIS A 219 -11.18 9.94 22.39
N PRO A 220 -11.26 11.28 22.34
CA PRO A 220 -10.32 12.11 21.57
C PRO A 220 -8.86 11.88 21.95
N VAL A 221 -8.56 11.71 23.24
CA VAL A 221 -7.19 11.52 23.74
C VAL A 221 -6.54 10.24 23.20
N ILE A 222 -7.33 9.16 23.06
CA ILE A 222 -6.85 7.91 22.46
C ILE A 222 -6.58 8.12 20.98
N ARG A 223 -7.48 8.79 20.27
CA ARG A 223 -7.33 9.03 18.83
C ARG A 223 -6.12 9.88 18.51
N VAL A 224 -5.88 10.96 19.26
CA VAL A 224 -4.66 11.78 19.11
C VAL A 224 -3.42 10.90 19.21
N LYS A 225 -3.36 10.01 20.21
CA LYS A 225 -2.22 9.10 20.38
C LYS A 225 -2.08 8.09 19.24
N MET A 226 -3.19 7.48 18.81
CA MET A 226 -3.18 6.48 17.73
C MET A 226 -2.82 7.12 16.38
N VAL A 227 -3.32 8.31 16.08
CA VAL A 227 -3.01 9.08 14.86
C VAL A 227 -1.52 9.44 14.81
N GLU A 228 -0.94 9.88 15.94
CA GLU A 228 0.50 10.13 16.05
C GLU A 228 1.30 8.89 15.66
N MET A 229 1.01 7.73 16.27
CA MET A 229 1.71 6.48 15.99
C MET A 229 1.55 6.02 14.53
N GLN A 230 0.34 6.14 13.96
CA GLN A 230 0.07 5.77 12.56
C GLN A 230 0.85 6.66 11.58
N ARG A 231 0.93 7.97 11.84
CA ARG A 231 1.72 8.90 11.03
C ARG A 231 3.21 8.61 11.11
N GLU A 232 3.73 8.28 12.29
CA GLU A 232 5.15 7.94 12.45
C GLU A 232 5.54 6.66 11.69
N ILE A 233 4.63 5.69 11.59
CA ILE A 233 4.81 4.52 10.73
C ILE A 233 4.80 4.92 9.25
N ALA A 234 3.75 5.66 8.83
CA ALA A 234 3.54 6.05 7.43
C ALA A 234 4.59 7.03 6.87
N LYS A 235 5.37 7.69 7.73
CA LYS A 235 6.53 8.52 7.34
C LYS A 235 7.78 7.71 7.00
N LYS A 236 7.91 6.49 7.54
CA LYS A 236 9.15 5.69 7.45
C LYS A 236 9.11 4.67 6.32
N MET A 237 7.93 4.30 5.84
CA MET A 237 7.76 3.32 4.77
C MET A 237 6.41 3.48 4.07
N SER A 238 6.32 3.00 2.82
CA SER A 238 5.05 2.95 2.09
C SER A 238 4.08 2.00 2.78
N CYS A 239 2.82 2.41 2.90
CA CYS A 239 1.80 1.68 3.65
C CYS A 239 0.45 1.70 2.94
N VAL A 240 -0.32 0.62 3.08
CA VAL A 240 -1.77 0.60 2.96
C VAL A 240 -2.34 0.70 4.38
N LEU A 241 -3.00 1.81 4.70
CA LEU A 241 -3.63 2.02 5.99
C LEU A 241 -5.13 1.71 5.86
N ASP A 242 -5.60 0.73 6.62
CA ASP A 242 -7.00 0.30 6.68
C ASP A 242 -7.66 0.83 7.95
N GLY A 243 -8.67 1.68 7.79
CA GLY A 243 -9.32 2.37 8.90
C GLY A 243 -10.71 2.95 8.61
N ARG A 244 -10.99 4.10 9.23
CA ARG A 244 -12.28 4.81 9.15
C ARG A 244 -12.12 6.29 8.79
N ASP A 245 -11.01 6.88 9.18
CA ASP A 245 -10.69 8.31 9.05
C ASP A 245 -9.26 8.52 8.54
N ILE A 246 -8.71 7.55 7.79
CA ILE A 246 -7.35 7.60 7.30
C ILE A 246 -7.19 8.79 6.35
N GLY A 247 -7.97 8.87 5.29
CA GLY A 247 -7.87 9.93 4.28
C GLY A 247 -8.44 11.27 4.72
N SER A 248 -9.22 11.32 5.80
CA SER A 248 -9.83 12.55 6.33
C SER A 248 -9.07 13.15 7.50
N THR A 249 -8.50 12.32 8.38
CA THR A 249 -7.80 12.75 9.61
C THR A 249 -6.34 12.31 9.64
N VAL A 250 -6.06 11.02 9.45
CA VAL A 250 -4.71 10.47 9.70
C VAL A 250 -3.72 10.98 8.65
N LEU A 251 -4.04 10.83 7.38
CA LEU A 251 -3.24 11.20 6.22
C LEU A 251 -4.11 12.04 5.25
N PRO A 252 -4.45 13.29 5.62
CA PRO A 252 -5.26 14.17 4.78
C PRO A 252 -4.56 14.56 3.48
N ASP A 253 -3.24 14.37 3.39
CA ASP A 253 -2.44 14.64 2.18
C ASP A 253 -2.03 13.35 1.45
N ALA A 254 -2.60 12.19 1.80
CA ALA A 254 -2.31 10.94 1.09
C ALA A 254 -2.68 11.07 -0.40
N LYS A 255 -1.73 10.74 -1.28
CA LYS A 255 -1.92 10.77 -2.74
C LYS A 255 -3.03 9.83 -3.22
N PHE A 256 -3.24 8.73 -2.51
CA PHE A 256 -4.22 7.71 -2.85
C PHE A 256 -5.19 7.51 -1.69
N LYS A 257 -6.46 7.88 -1.91
CA LYS A 257 -7.54 7.72 -0.93
C LYS A 257 -8.71 7.00 -1.58
N PHE A 258 -9.16 5.92 -0.95
CA PHE A 258 -10.32 5.16 -1.40
C PHE A 258 -11.29 4.97 -0.24
N PHE A 259 -12.57 5.13 -0.53
CA PHE A 259 -13.66 4.85 0.39
C PHE A 259 -14.40 3.59 -0.07
N ILE A 260 -14.11 2.47 0.58
CA ILE A 260 -14.67 1.16 0.22
C ILE A 260 -15.94 0.94 1.02
N THR A 261 -17.08 0.91 0.33
CA THR A 261 -18.40 0.75 0.92
C THR A 261 -19.11 -0.50 0.39
N ALA A 262 -20.22 -0.84 1.03
CA ALA A 262 -21.20 -1.82 0.56
C ALA A 262 -22.50 -1.63 1.37
N ASP A 263 -23.61 -2.10 0.81
CA ASP A 263 -24.88 -2.17 1.52
C ASP A 263 -24.74 -2.89 2.87
N SER A 264 -25.44 -2.39 3.90
CA SER A 264 -25.35 -2.91 5.26
C SER A 264 -25.76 -4.38 5.37
N LYS A 265 -26.75 -4.81 4.60
CA LYS A 265 -27.20 -6.20 4.56
C LYS A 265 -26.15 -7.09 3.90
N VAL A 266 -25.56 -6.64 2.79
CA VAL A 266 -24.45 -7.36 2.13
C VAL A 266 -23.26 -7.53 3.09
N ARG A 267 -22.91 -6.50 3.86
CA ARG A 267 -21.84 -6.58 4.86
C ARG A 267 -22.18 -7.52 6.00
N ALA A 268 -23.43 -7.53 6.47
CA ALA A 268 -23.91 -8.48 7.47
C ALA A 268 -23.86 -9.91 6.95
N GLU A 269 -24.29 -10.17 5.71
CA GLU A 269 -24.23 -11.50 5.10
C GLU A 269 -22.79 -12.03 4.98
N ARG A 270 -21.84 -11.16 4.58
CA ARG A 270 -20.41 -11.52 4.54
C ARG A 270 -19.89 -11.91 5.92
N ARG A 271 -20.20 -11.10 6.94
CA ARG A 271 -19.78 -11.36 8.33
C ARG A 271 -20.44 -12.60 8.91
N TYR A 272 -21.72 -12.81 8.61
CA TYR A 272 -22.48 -13.99 9.01
C TYR A 272 -21.83 -15.27 8.48
N LYS A 273 -21.52 -15.31 7.17
CA LYS A 273 -20.80 -16.43 6.54
C LYS A 273 -19.42 -16.66 7.16
N GLU A 274 -18.69 -15.60 7.49
CA GLU A 274 -17.38 -15.69 8.17
C GLU A 274 -17.49 -16.34 9.55
N LEU A 275 -18.50 -15.98 10.34
CA LEU A 275 -18.71 -16.52 11.69
C LEU A 275 -19.19 -17.98 11.64
N LEU A 276 -20.11 -18.32 10.74
CA LEU A 276 -20.53 -19.71 10.53
C LEU A 276 -19.35 -20.61 10.11
N ALA A 277 -18.46 -20.10 9.25
CA ALA A 277 -17.26 -20.84 8.83
C ALA A 277 -16.27 -21.11 9.98
N ARG A 278 -16.37 -20.37 11.10
CA ARG A 278 -15.60 -20.59 12.33
C ARG A 278 -16.31 -21.49 13.34
N GLY A 279 -17.53 -21.93 13.04
CA GLY A 279 -18.37 -22.72 13.95
C GLY A 279 -19.06 -21.88 15.03
N GLU A 280 -19.18 -20.57 14.85
CA GLU A 280 -19.91 -19.69 15.77
C GLU A 280 -21.41 -19.65 15.40
N GLU A 281 -22.29 -19.88 16.37
CA GLU A 281 -23.73 -19.66 16.21
C GLU A 281 -24.07 -18.17 16.43
N VAL A 282 -24.65 -17.53 15.42
CA VAL A 282 -25.03 -16.12 15.46
C VAL A 282 -26.40 -15.95 14.79
N ASP A 283 -27.17 -14.99 15.27
CA ASP A 283 -28.43 -14.56 14.64
C ASP A 283 -28.17 -13.45 13.61
N PHE A 284 -28.70 -13.62 12.40
CA PHE A 284 -28.45 -12.69 11.31
C PHE A 284 -29.03 -11.29 11.56
N GLU A 285 -30.26 -11.21 12.07
CA GLU A 285 -30.94 -9.93 12.32
C GLU A 285 -30.24 -9.14 13.42
N LYS A 286 -29.84 -9.82 14.51
CA LYS A 286 -29.03 -9.22 15.56
C LYS A 286 -27.68 -8.72 15.04
N LEU A 287 -26.99 -9.52 14.23
CA LEU A 287 -25.71 -9.12 13.63
C LEU A 287 -25.86 -7.91 12.70
N HIS A 288 -26.91 -7.87 11.89
CA HIS A 288 -27.20 -6.73 11.02
C HIS A 288 -27.47 -5.46 11.83
N ALA A 289 -28.30 -5.55 12.88
CA ALA A 289 -28.56 -4.44 13.79
C ALA A 289 -27.29 -3.93 14.48
N GLU A 290 -26.41 -4.83 14.92
CA GLU A 290 -25.11 -4.47 15.51
C GLU A 290 -24.20 -3.73 14.51
N ILE A 291 -24.18 -4.16 13.24
CA ILE A 291 -23.43 -3.49 12.17
C ILE A 291 -23.97 -2.07 11.92
N VAL A 292 -25.29 -1.91 11.82
CA VAL A 292 -25.92 -0.61 11.61
C VAL A 292 -25.66 0.34 12.78
N ALA A 293 -25.81 -0.16 14.02
CA ALA A 293 -25.53 0.61 15.22
C ALA A 293 -24.07 1.06 15.27
N ARG A 294 -23.14 0.17 14.87
CA ARG A 294 -21.72 0.50 14.79
C ARG A 294 -21.42 1.53 13.71
N ASP A 295 -22.02 1.42 12.53
CA ASP A 295 -21.79 2.39 11.45
C ASP A 295 -22.26 3.78 11.87
N LYS A 296 -23.43 3.86 12.52
CA LYS A 296 -23.94 5.10 13.13
C LYS A 296 -22.98 5.65 14.18
N GLN A 297 -22.51 4.79 15.09
CA GLN A 297 -21.51 5.18 16.08
C GLN A 297 -20.24 5.69 15.40
N ASP A 298 -19.75 5.04 14.34
CA ASP A 298 -18.52 5.41 13.65
C ASP A 298 -18.65 6.78 12.94
N SER A 299 -19.80 7.06 12.32
CA SER A 299 -20.06 8.26 11.51
C SER A 299 -20.54 9.48 12.31
N GLU A 300 -21.22 9.29 13.44
CA GLU A 300 -21.74 10.39 14.28
C GLU A 300 -20.76 10.85 15.37
N ARG A 301 -19.54 10.30 15.41
CA ARG A 301 -18.54 10.74 16.40
C ARG A 301 -18.20 12.21 16.22
N GLU A 302 -18.10 12.90 17.34
CA GLU A 302 -17.64 14.28 17.39
C GLU A 302 -16.19 14.42 16.89
N PHE A 303 -15.32 13.47 17.25
CA PHE A 303 -13.91 13.49 16.85
C PHE A 303 -13.60 12.43 15.79
N SER A 304 -13.12 12.88 14.63
CA SER A 304 -12.70 12.07 13.48
C SER A 304 -13.75 11.04 13.03
N PRO A 305 -14.96 11.47 12.68
CA PRO A 305 -16.02 10.58 12.22
C PRO A 305 -15.61 9.80 10.95
N LEU A 306 -16.25 8.67 10.74
CA LEU A 306 -16.20 7.96 9.46
C LEU A 306 -16.86 8.85 8.38
N VAL A 307 -16.03 9.50 7.58
CA VAL A 307 -16.47 10.37 6.48
C VAL A 307 -15.66 10.05 5.23
N CYS A 308 -16.33 10.07 4.08
CA CYS A 308 -15.63 10.02 2.80
C CYS A 308 -14.89 11.35 2.61
N ALA A 309 -13.54 11.30 2.50
CA ALA A 309 -12.77 12.47 2.15
C ALA A 309 -13.19 13.00 0.77
N LYS A 310 -13.15 14.32 0.57
CA LYS A 310 -13.67 14.97 -0.65
C LYS A 310 -12.96 14.50 -1.93
N ASP A 311 -11.70 14.13 -1.81
CA ASP A 311 -10.83 13.65 -2.87
C ASP A 311 -10.66 12.12 -2.86
N ALA A 312 -11.42 11.40 -2.03
CA ALA A 312 -11.41 9.95 -2.03
C ALA A 312 -12.27 9.38 -3.16
N ILE A 313 -11.81 8.27 -3.74
CA ILE A 313 -12.58 7.51 -4.73
C ILE A 313 -13.47 6.52 -4.00
N VAL A 314 -14.77 6.64 -4.22
CA VAL A 314 -15.76 5.71 -3.66
C VAL A 314 -15.80 4.44 -4.49
N ILE A 315 -15.67 3.30 -3.83
CA ILE A 315 -15.82 1.98 -4.45
C ILE A 315 -16.91 1.22 -3.71
N ASP A 316 -18.04 1.03 -4.37
CA ASP A 316 -19.15 0.23 -3.85
C ASP A 316 -18.93 -1.25 -4.20
N THR A 317 -18.62 -2.04 -3.18
CA THR A 317 -18.33 -3.47 -3.32
C THR A 317 -19.57 -4.34 -3.25
N SER A 318 -20.80 -3.78 -3.22
CA SER A 318 -22.04 -4.54 -3.04
C SER A 318 -22.22 -5.64 -4.10
N THR A 319 -21.81 -5.38 -5.34
CA THR A 319 -21.92 -6.31 -6.46
C THR A 319 -20.58 -6.69 -7.07
N MET A 320 -19.47 -6.24 -6.49
CA MET A 320 -18.11 -6.50 -7.01
C MET A 320 -17.45 -7.62 -6.23
N ASP A 321 -16.67 -8.44 -6.94
CA ASP A 321 -15.74 -9.37 -6.29
C ASP A 321 -14.43 -8.68 -5.90
N VAL A 322 -13.56 -9.40 -5.20
CA VAL A 322 -12.27 -8.86 -4.72
C VAL A 322 -11.33 -8.52 -5.88
N ALA A 323 -11.35 -9.28 -6.98
CA ALA A 323 -10.47 -9.07 -8.11
C ALA A 323 -10.86 -7.81 -8.89
N GLU A 324 -12.16 -7.58 -9.10
CA GLU A 324 -12.71 -6.36 -9.71
C GLU A 324 -12.36 -5.11 -8.90
N VAL A 325 -12.51 -5.18 -7.57
CA VAL A 325 -12.15 -4.07 -6.68
C VAL A 325 -10.66 -3.77 -6.74
N LEU A 326 -9.81 -4.81 -6.73
CA LEU A 326 -8.36 -4.63 -6.85
C LEU A 326 -7.98 -4.04 -8.21
N ALA A 327 -8.58 -4.49 -9.30
CA ALA A 327 -8.33 -3.96 -10.63
C ALA A 327 -8.68 -2.47 -10.72
N ALA A 328 -9.84 -2.06 -10.18
CA ALA A 328 -10.27 -0.67 -10.14
C ALA A 328 -9.28 0.22 -9.37
N ILE A 329 -8.86 -0.21 -8.16
CA ILE A 329 -7.90 0.52 -7.33
C ILE A 329 -6.54 0.64 -8.03
N LYS A 330 -6.01 -0.48 -8.53
CA LYS A 330 -4.69 -0.52 -9.19
C LYS A 330 -4.67 0.31 -10.46
N GLY A 331 -5.72 0.26 -11.27
CA GLY A 331 -5.85 1.09 -12.47
C GLY A 331 -5.80 2.58 -12.12
N HIS A 332 -6.46 2.99 -11.04
CA HIS A 332 -6.36 4.37 -10.57
C HIS A 332 -4.94 4.74 -10.10
N ILE A 333 -4.31 3.89 -9.30
CA ILE A 333 -2.94 4.11 -8.82
C ILE A 333 -1.98 4.26 -10.00
N GLN A 334 -2.05 3.36 -10.98
CA GLN A 334 -1.21 3.37 -12.18
C GLN A 334 -1.42 4.63 -13.04
N SER A 335 -2.64 5.17 -13.11
CA SER A 335 -2.91 6.41 -13.84
C SER A 335 -2.24 7.67 -13.25
N LYS A 336 -1.67 7.56 -12.04
CA LYS A 336 -1.13 8.69 -11.25
C LYS A 336 0.36 8.55 -10.95
N ILE A 337 1.00 7.44 -11.33
CA ILE A 337 2.43 7.16 -11.12
C ILE A 337 3.13 7.21 -12.47
#